data_AF-A0A2V7WN11-F1
#
_entry.id   AF-A0A2V7WN11-F1
#
_cell.length_a   1.000
_cell.length_b   1.000
_cell.length_c   1.000
_cell.angle_alpha   90.00
_cell.angle_beta   90.00
_cell.angle_gamma   90.00
#
_symmetry.space_group_name_H-M   'P 1'
#
loop_
_entity.id
_entity.type
_entity.pdbx_description
1 polymer ?
#
loop_
_entity_poly.entity_id
_entity_poly.type
_entity_poly.pdbx_seq_one_letter_code
_entity_poly.pdbx_strand_id
1 'polypeptide(L)'
;MLGWLKSMFGAPKPSGPPETIRSFRTSEPTLSRDRIAVSGEGWLVDSKEGQTIRLFEIQDPQVEQCLLTYRAKMKTDSLAGGAYLEMWCRLPGRGEFFSKGLQQKASGTTDWASYEVPFSLKKGQRPDLIKLNLVVEGKG
;
A
#
# COMPACT_ATOMS: atom_id res chain seq x y z
N MET A 1 39.33 -6.99 9.87
CA MET A 1 38.30 -7.63 10.72
C MET A 1 37.16 -6.64 11.02
N LEU A 2 36.50 -6.07 9.99
CA LEU A 2 35.45 -5.04 10.16
C LEU A 2 34.32 -5.10 9.09
N GLY A 3 34.28 -6.13 8.23
CA GLY A 3 33.28 -6.25 7.16
C GLY A 3 31.93 -6.83 7.60
N TRP A 4 31.90 -7.60 8.69
CA TRP A 4 30.71 -8.35 9.11
C TRP A 4 29.60 -7.45 9.69
N LEU A 5 29.97 -6.36 10.37
CA LEU A 5 29.01 -5.40 10.94
C LEU A 5 28.21 -4.62 9.89
N LYS A 6 28.73 -4.42 8.67
CA LYS A 6 27.99 -3.74 7.58
C LYS A 6 26.94 -4.64 6.91
N SER A 7 27.12 -5.95 6.99
CA SER A 7 26.21 -6.93 6.37
C SER A 7 24.88 -7.08 7.13
N MET A 8 24.89 -6.83 8.45
CA MET A 8 23.70 -6.97 9.30
C MET A 8 22.66 -5.85 9.14
N PHE A 9 22.97 -4.79 8.38
CA PHE A 9 22.09 -3.63 8.18
C PHE A 9 21.74 -3.38 6.70
N GLY A 10 22.11 -4.28 5.79
CA GLY A 10 21.73 -4.19 4.38
C GLY A 10 20.30 -4.67 4.15
N ALA A 11 19.60 -4.05 3.19
CA ALA A 11 18.34 -4.60 2.69
C ALA A 11 18.58 -6.04 2.20
N PRO A 12 17.66 -6.99 2.47
CA PRO A 12 17.84 -8.38 2.06
C PRO A 12 18.10 -8.45 0.55
N LYS A 13 19.16 -9.17 0.16
CA LYS A 13 19.48 -9.38 -1.25
C LYS A 13 18.32 -10.16 -1.90
N PRO A 14 17.69 -9.63 -2.97
CA PRO A 14 16.61 -10.34 -3.65
C PRO A 14 17.06 -11.73 -4.10
N SER A 15 16.25 -12.75 -3.83
CA SER A 15 16.48 -14.13 -4.27
C SER A 15 16.10 -14.37 -5.74
N GLY A 16 15.39 -13.42 -6.35
CA GLY A 16 14.88 -13.50 -7.72
C GLY A 16 14.25 -12.17 -8.15
N PRO A 17 13.63 -12.12 -9.35
CA PRO A 17 12.84 -10.97 -9.77
C PRO A 17 11.63 -10.77 -8.85
N PRO A 18 11.05 -9.56 -8.78
CA PRO A 18 9.81 -9.33 -8.05
C PRO A 18 8.66 -10.16 -8.61
N GLU A 19 7.87 -10.76 -7.72
CA GLU A 19 6.67 -11.53 -8.07
C GLU A 19 5.41 -10.75 -7.68
N THR A 20 4.39 -10.80 -8.54
CA THR A 20 3.09 -10.16 -8.26
C THR A 20 2.23 -11.09 -7.41
N ILE A 21 1.97 -10.71 -6.17
CA ILE A 21 1.06 -11.46 -5.27
C ILE A 21 -0.38 -11.32 -5.77
N ARG A 22 -0.81 -10.08 -6.04
CA ARG A 22 -2.16 -9.79 -6.55
C ARG A 22 -2.18 -8.48 -7.32
N SER A 23 -2.99 -8.45 -8.38
CA SER A 23 -3.35 -7.24 -9.12
C SER A 23 -4.87 -7.15 -9.15
N PHE A 24 -5.40 -5.97 -8.85
CA PHE A 24 -6.83 -5.75 -8.73
C PHE A 24 -7.36 -4.96 -9.92
N ARG A 25 -8.55 -5.31 -10.39
CA ARG A 25 -9.26 -4.61 -11.48
C ARG A 25 -10.55 -3.99 -10.97
N THR A 26 -11.07 -2.97 -11.66
CA THR A 26 -12.33 -2.31 -11.30
C THR A 26 -13.56 -3.21 -11.32
N SER A 27 -13.47 -4.39 -11.97
CA SER A 27 -14.47 -5.45 -11.89
C SER A 27 -14.54 -6.15 -10.54
N GLU A 28 -13.48 -6.06 -9.73
CA GLU A 28 -13.45 -6.60 -8.38
C GLU A 28 -14.02 -5.58 -7.38
N PRO A 29 -14.91 -6.01 -6.47
CA PRO A 29 -15.50 -5.11 -5.49
C PRO A 29 -14.46 -4.68 -4.45
N THR A 30 -14.42 -3.38 -4.18
CA THR A 30 -13.67 -2.84 -3.04
C THR A 30 -14.45 -3.02 -1.73
N LEU A 31 -13.77 -2.81 -0.60
CA LEU A 31 -14.38 -2.92 0.73
C LEU A 31 -15.24 -1.68 1.08
N SER A 32 -14.77 -0.47 0.77
CA SER A 32 -15.50 0.80 1.00
C SER A 32 -16.41 1.20 -0.17
N ARG A 33 -17.35 0.33 -0.55
CA ARG A 33 -18.19 0.48 -1.77
C ARG A 33 -18.99 1.78 -1.85
N ASP A 34 -19.40 2.32 -0.71
CA ASP A 34 -20.19 3.55 -0.56
C ASP A 34 -19.37 4.83 -0.76
N ARG A 35 -18.04 4.72 -0.79
CA ARG A 35 -17.10 5.86 -0.84
C ARG A 35 -16.27 5.90 -2.12
N ILE A 36 -16.53 4.99 -3.05
CA ILE A 36 -15.72 4.80 -4.25
C ILE A 36 -16.60 4.43 -5.43
N ALA A 37 -16.44 5.14 -6.54
CA ALA A 37 -17.09 4.84 -7.80
C ALA A 37 -16.09 4.20 -8.77
N VAL A 38 -16.59 3.43 -9.73
CA VAL A 38 -15.79 2.99 -10.88
C VAL A 38 -15.88 4.06 -11.97
N SER A 39 -14.74 4.49 -12.50
CA SER A 39 -14.63 5.47 -13.58
C SER A 39 -13.66 4.96 -14.63
N GLY A 40 -14.18 4.31 -15.67
CA GLY A 40 -13.36 3.64 -16.69
C GLY A 40 -12.52 2.51 -16.08
N GLU A 41 -11.20 2.56 -16.29
CA GLU A 41 -10.25 1.58 -15.73
C GLU A 41 -9.78 1.91 -14.31
N GLY A 42 -10.25 3.02 -13.74
CA GLY A 42 -9.85 3.48 -12.41
C GLY A 42 -11.00 3.50 -11.42
N TRP A 43 -10.63 3.69 -10.15
CA TRP A 43 -11.56 4.05 -9.10
C TRP A 43 -11.51 5.56 -8.85
N LEU A 44 -12.68 6.16 -8.63
CA LEU A 44 -12.85 7.56 -8.26
C LEU A 44 -13.28 7.64 -6.80
N VAL A 45 -12.58 8.48 -6.03
CA VAL A 45 -12.98 8.86 -4.67
C VAL A 45 -13.24 10.36 -4.71
N ASP A 46 -14.46 10.76 -4.38
CA ASP A 46 -14.81 12.16 -4.13
C ASP A 46 -14.93 12.34 -2.62
N SER A 47 -13.99 13.09 -2.05
CA SER A 47 -13.84 13.23 -0.62
C SER A 47 -14.36 14.57 -0.13
N LYS A 48 -15.18 14.57 0.92
CA LYS A 48 -15.63 15.81 1.59
C LYS A 48 -14.75 16.23 2.76
N GLU A 49 -14.03 15.27 3.35
CA GLU A 49 -13.22 15.40 4.55
C GLU A 49 -12.13 14.31 4.57
N GLY A 50 -11.25 14.32 5.57
CA GLY A 50 -10.25 13.27 5.73
C GLY A 50 -10.88 11.90 5.99
N GLN A 51 -10.45 10.87 5.27
CA GLN A 51 -10.95 9.50 5.41
C GLN A 51 -9.94 8.45 4.94
N THR A 52 -10.11 7.22 5.45
CA THR A 52 -9.42 6.04 4.95
C THR A 52 -10.39 5.19 4.12
N ILE A 53 -10.07 5.02 2.84
CA ILE A 53 -10.79 4.15 1.91
C ILE A 53 -10.14 2.78 1.96
N ARG A 54 -10.91 1.76 2.38
CA ARG A 54 -10.46 0.36 2.37
C ARG A 54 -10.69 -0.21 0.98
N LEU A 55 -9.62 -0.56 0.28
CA LEU A 55 -9.72 -1.07 -1.08
C LEU A 55 -9.85 -2.59 -1.05
N PHE A 56 -8.82 -3.29 -0.58
CA PHE A 56 -8.75 -4.75 -0.67
C PHE A 56 -8.05 -5.38 0.53
N GLU A 57 -8.30 -6.67 0.69
CA GLU A 57 -7.59 -7.54 1.62
C GLU A 57 -7.04 -8.76 0.88
N ILE A 58 -5.85 -9.19 1.24
CA ILE A 58 -5.24 -10.44 0.78
C ILE A 58 -5.12 -11.35 1.99
N GLN A 59 -5.93 -12.41 2.00
CA GLN A 59 -5.88 -13.45 3.02
C GLN A 59 -4.73 -14.40 2.71
N ASP A 60 -3.99 -14.78 3.75
CA ASP A 60 -2.91 -15.77 3.71
C ASP A 60 -2.01 -15.67 2.45
N PRO A 61 -1.24 -14.58 2.31
CA PRO A 61 -0.40 -14.35 1.13
C PRO A 61 0.77 -15.34 0.98
N GLN A 62 1.04 -16.21 1.96
CA GLN A 62 2.11 -17.22 1.92
C GLN A 62 3.53 -16.65 1.67
N VAL A 63 3.79 -15.43 2.16
CA VAL A 63 5.07 -14.71 1.99
C VAL A 63 5.86 -14.60 3.30
N GLU A 64 7.20 -14.60 3.20
CA GLU A 64 8.14 -14.41 4.31
C GLU A 64 9.47 -13.87 3.77
N GLN A 65 10.26 -13.20 4.62
CA GLN A 65 11.66 -12.83 4.34
C GLN A 65 11.82 -12.05 3.02
N CYS A 66 10.90 -11.14 2.74
CA CYS A 66 10.83 -10.39 1.49
C CYS A 66 10.50 -8.91 1.73
N LEU A 67 10.61 -8.10 0.66
CA LEU A 67 10.09 -6.75 0.63
C LEU A 67 8.73 -6.78 -0.08
N LEU A 68 7.66 -6.52 0.66
CA LEU A 68 6.34 -6.29 0.08
C LEU A 68 6.25 -4.88 -0.44
N THR A 69 5.67 -4.72 -1.63
CA THR A 69 5.42 -3.41 -2.22
C THR A 69 3.94 -3.31 -2.58
N TYR A 70 3.26 -2.33 -2.01
CA TYR A 70 1.93 -1.93 -2.46
C TYR A 70 2.06 -0.72 -3.39
N ARG A 71 1.58 -0.88 -4.63
CA ARG A 71 1.70 0.12 -5.70
C ARG A 71 0.36 0.44 -6.34
N ALA A 72 0.14 1.70 -6.67
CA ALA A 72 -0.97 2.17 -7.49
C ALA A 72 -0.57 3.36 -8.35
N LYS A 73 -1.27 3.58 -9.47
CA LYS A 73 -1.24 4.86 -10.16
C LYS A 73 -2.34 5.74 -9.59
N MET A 74 -2.03 6.99 -9.29
CA MET A 74 -2.98 7.96 -8.75
C MET A 74 -2.84 9.29 -9.47
N LYS A 75 -3.95 10.02 -9.55
CA LYS A 75 -4.01 11.44 -9.89
C LYS A 75 -5.00 12.11 -8.96
N THR A 76 -4.92 13.42 -8.81
CA THR A 76 -5.80 14.20 -7.91
C THR A 76 -6.32 15.44 -8.63
N ASP A 77 -7.48 15.94 -8.22
CA ASP A 77 -8.03 17.19 -8.71
C ASP A 77 -8.41 18.08 -7.53
N SER A 78 -7.71 19.21 -7.37
CA SER A 78 -7.99 20.20 -6.34
C SER A 78 -8.02 19.65 -4.90
N LEU A 79 -7.26 18.57 -4.63
CA LEU A 79 -7.27 17.88 -3.35
C LEU A 79 -6.61 18.72 -2.25
N ALA A 80 -7.39 19.08 -1.23
CA ALA A 80 -6.90 19.70 -0.02
C ALA A 80 -6.21 18.68 0.89
N GLY A 81 -5.00 19.00 1.36
CA GLY A 81 -4.16 18.06 2.11
C GLY A 81 -3.40 17.15 1.13
N GLY A 82 -3.55 15.84 1.27
CA GLY A 82 -3.01 14.88 0.32
C GLY A 82 -3.63 13.49 0.40
N ALA A 83 -3.30 12.66 -0.57
CA ALA A 83 -3.69 11.25 -0.63
C ALA A 83 -2.45 10.36 -0.70
N TYR A 84 -2.46 9.24 0.02
CA TYR A 84 -1.34 8.30 0.05
C TYR A 84 -1.77 6.86 0.28
N LEU A 85 -0.93 5.94 -0.20
CA LEU A 85 -1.12 4.51 0.02
C LEU A 85 -0.79 4.12 1.46
N GLU A 86 -1.60 3.23 2.01
CA GLU A 86 -1.40 2.64 3.33
C GLU A 86 -1.57 1.12 3.24
N MET A 87 -0.60 0.38 3.75
CA MET A 87 -0.63 -1.08 3.83
C MET A 87 -0.51 -1.51 5.29
N TRP A 88 -1.38 -2.42 5.72
CA TRP A 88 -1.28 -3.08 7.01
C TRP A 88 -1.01 -4.57 6.83
N CYS A 89 -0.05 -5.10 7.57
CA CYS A 89 0.26 -6.52 7.63
C CYS A 89 -0.04 -7.03 9.05
N ARG A 90 -0.95 -8.00 9.16
CA ARG A 90 -1.19 -8.70 10.42
C ARG A 90 -0.22 -9.87 10.53
N LEU A 91 0.56 -9.89 11.60
CA LEU A 91 1.45 -11.00 11.94
C LEU A 91 0.81 -11.79 13.10
N PRO A 92 0.42 -13.06 12.89
CA PRO A 92 -0.18 -13.90 13.93
C PRO A 92 0.64 -13.91 15.22
N GLY A 93 -0.04 -13.71 16.36
CA GLY A 93 0.60 -13.65 17.69
C GLY A 93 1.46 -12.40 17.95
N ARG A 94 1.58 -11.46 16.99
CA ARG A 94 2.43 -10.26 17.12
C ARG A 94 1.69 -8.94 16.90
N GLY A 95 0.49 -8.99 16.31
CA GLY A 95 -0.35 -7.82 16.05
C GLY A 95 -0.27 -7.32 14.61
N GLU A 96 -0.74 -6.09 14.38
CA GLU A 96 -0.74 -5.43 13.07
C GLU A 96 0.33 -4.35 12.99
N PHE A 97 0.99 -4.28 11.84
CA PHE A 97 2.05 -3.32 11.54
C PHE A 97 1.72 -2.64 10.21
N PHE A 98 2.17 -1.40 10.02
CA PHE A 98 1.82 -0.63 8.82
C PHE A 98 3.02 -0.09 8.06
N SER A 99 2.79 0.22 6.79
CA SER A 99 3.59 1.12 5.97
C SER A 99 2.68 2.18 5.36
N LYS A 100 3.04 3.45 5.53
CA LYS A 100 2.25 4.62 5.09
C LYS A 100 3.09 5.53 4.21
N GLY A 101 2.53 5.95 3.08
CA GLY A 101 3.18 6.83 2.10
C GLY A 101 3.22 8.30 2.50
N LEU A 102 3.51 8.63 3.77
CA LEU A 102 3.41 9.99 4.30
C LEU A 102 4.34 11.00 3.60
N GLN A 103 5.46 10.53 3.05
CA GLN A 103 6.44 11.35 2.31
C GLN A 103 6.18 11.36 0.78
N GLN A 104 5.17 10.63 0.32
CA GLN A 104 4.87 10.42 -1.11
C GLN A 104 3.37 10.63 -1.34
N LYS A 105 2.87 11.81 -0.97
CA LYS A 105 1.46 12.16 -1.12
C LYS A 105 1.19 12.76 -2.50
N ALA A 106 0.02 12.48 -3.07
CA ALA A 106 -0.56 13.28 -4.14
C ALA A 106 -1.37 14.42 -3.52
N SER A 107 -1.26 15.66 -4.01
CA SER A 107 -1.96 16.82 -3.46
C SER A 107 -2.26 17.87 -4.53
N GLY A 108 -3.30 18.67 -4.32
CA GLY A 108 -3.77 19.64 -5.31
C GLY A 108 -4.32 18.96 -6.56
N THR A 109 -3.98 19.50 -7.72
CA THR A 109 -4.28 18.89 -9.02
C THR A 109 -3.00 18.28 -9.58
N THR A 110 -3.02 16.99 -9.88
CA THR A 110 -1.87 16.26 -10.44
C THR A 110 -2.30 15.39 -11.61
N ASP A 111 -1.36 15.09 -12.50
CA ASP A 111 -1.52 14.02 -13.46
C ASP A 111 -1.25 12.64 -12.84
N TRP A 112 -1.47 11.59 -13.63
CA TRP A 112 -1.19 10.22 -13.22
C TRP A 112 0.29 10.01 -12.90
N ALA A 113 0.57 9.60 -11.68
CA ALA A 113 1.90 9.17 -11.23
C ALA A 113 1.83 7.83 -10.49
N SER A 114 2.96 7.10 -10.46
CA SER A 114 3.07 5.84 -9.72
C SER A 114 3.49 6.12 -8.27
N TYR A 115 2.75 5.53 -7.34
CA TYR A 115 3.03 5.63 -5.90
C TYR A 115 3.22 4.24 -5.35
N GLU A 116 4.14 4.10 -4.40
CA GLU A 116 4.36 2.82 -3.72
C GLU A 116 4.83 2.97 -2.28
N VAL A 117 4.45 1.98 -1.46
CA VAL A 117 4.89 1.86 -0.07
C VAL A 117 5.51 0.49 0.18
N PRO A 118 6.74 0.42 0.71
CA PRO A 118 7.40 -0.83 1.02
C PRO A 118 7.11 -1.31 2.45
N PHE A 119 7.06 -2.62 2.67
CA PHE A 119 7.00 -3.25 3.99
C PHE A 119 7.95 -4.44 4.04
N SER A 120 8.95 -4.39 4.93
CA SER A 120 9.95 -5.45 5.05
C SER A 120 9.47 -6.55 6.00
N LEU A 121 9.42 -7.78 5.49
CA LEU A 121 9.25 -8.99 6.28
C LEU A 121 10.62 -9.63 6.53
N LYS A 122 10.94 -9.87 7.80
CA LYS A 122 12.10 -10.64 8.23
C LYS A 122 11.75 -12.14 8.30
N LYS A 123 12.77 -12.98 8.46
CA LYS A 123 12.58 -14.39 8.80
C LYS A 123 11.71 -14.53 10.05
N GLY A 124 10.74 -15.44 10.04
CA GLY A 124 9.73 -15.61 11.08
C GLY A 124 8.56 -14.61 11.01
N GLN A 125 8.51 -13.72 10.01
CA GLN A 125 7.39 -12.81 9.78
C GLN A 125 6.56 -13.28 8.60
N ARG A 126 5.48 -14.00 8.90
CA ARG A 126 4.50 -14.49 7.92
C ARG A 126 3.17 -13.82 8.20
N PRO A 127 2.75 -12.84 7.39
CA PRO A 127 1.43 -12.26 7.59
C PRO A 127 0.35 -13.22 7.13
N ASP A 128 -0.76 -13.25 7.87
CA ASP A 128 -1.97 -13.99 7.50
C ASP A 128 -3.03 -13.07 6.86
N LEU A 129 -2.83 -11.75 6.93
CA LEU A 129 -3.69 -10.75 6.33
C LEU A 129 -2.88 -9.52 5.92
N ILE A 130 -3.07 -9.07 4.69
CA ILE A 130 -2.62 -7.76 4.20
C ILE A 130 -3.85 -6.91 3.89
N LYS A 131 -3.94 -5.69 4.43
CA LYS A 131 -4.97 -4.69 4.12
C LYS A 131 -4.37 -3.59 3.27
N LEU A 132 -5.04 -3.24 2.17
CA LEU A 132 -4.62 -2.22 1.21
C LEU A 132 -5.61 -1.06 1.23
N ASN A 133 -5.14 0.12 1.63
CA ASN A 133 -5.94 1.31 1.83
C ASN A 133 -5.42 2.49 1.00
N LEU A 134 -6.32 3.42 0.72
CA LEU A 134 -5.99 4.79 0.31
C LEU A 134 -6.41 5.73 1.43
N VAL A 135 -5.49 6.53 1.95
CA VAL A 135 -5.81 7.59 2.90
C VAL A 135 -5.93 8.89 2.14
N VAL A 136 -7.01 9.63 2.36
CA VAL A 136 -7.26 10.97 1.83
C VAL A 136 -7.37 11.91 3.02
N GLU A 137 -6.62 13.00 3.05
CA GLU A 137 -6.52 13.87 4.23
C GLU A 137 -7.56 15.01 4.25
N GLY A 138 -8.24 15.26 3.13
CA GLY A 138 -9.17 16.38 3.03
C GLY A 138 -10.13 16.26 1.85
N LYS A 139 -10.68 17.41 1.47
CA LYS A 139 -11.68 17.52 0.41
C LYS A 139 -11.04 17.53 -0.98
N GLY A 140 -11.67 16.84 -1.93
CA GLY A 140 -11.31 16.79 -3.36
C GLY A 140 -11.33 15.36 -3.90
#